data_AF-A0A1T4SP85-F1
#
_entry.id   AF-A0A1T4SP85-F1
#
_cell.length_a   1.000
_cell.length_b   1.000
_cell.length_c   1.000
_cell.angle_alpha   90.00
_cell.angle_beta   90.00
_cell.angle_gamma   90.00
#
_symmetry.space_group_name_H-M   'P 1'
#
loop_
_entity.id
_entity.type
_entity.pdbx_description
1 polymer ?
#
loop_
_entity_poly.entity_id
_entity_poly.type
_entity_poly.pdbx_seq_one_letter_code
_entity_poly.pdbx_strand_id
1 'polypeptide(L)'
;MKKLLNKPISWGDATGLYSLFLFLFSLLLLMFSGCMTTNKARKIFDRNPGGFADLSIKHFPCIPDSAGKFLRYKPAGNIDYTGALDSVKRSGDSLLAELARARQYAADSIGRQCADLVDRYRRQVSGLAATLDSLQKNYRPPVPDTVGVPYPVKSTAEMTLIAQLRDSLVEKGRQISQLKIENADQRATISEKKRQIILHWAAHVGVLVLLGVWVYVKSRFKIL
;
A
#
# COMPACT_ATOMS: atom_id res chain seq x y z
N MET A 1 23.26 21.84 76.79
CA MET A 1 23.97 21.40 75.55
C MET A 1 23.42 22.14 74.34
N LYS A 2 23.87 23.37 74.08
CA LYS A 2 23.55 24.15 72.87
C LYS A 2 24.86 24.81 72.42
N LYS A 3 25.60 24.18 71.50
CA LYS A 3 26.77 24.80 70.84
C LYS A 3 27.32 23.92 69.70
N LEU A 4 26.50 23.51 68.73
CA LEU A 4 26.99 22.86 67.51
C LEU A 4 26.07 23.13 66.32
N LEU A 5 25.80 24.38 65.95
CA LEU A 5 25.20 24.70 64.64
C LEU A 5 25.35 26.20 64.39
N ASN A 6 26.53 26.58 63.90
CA ASN A 6 26.75 27.75 63.03
C ASN A 6 28.24 27.84 62.74
N LYS A 7 28.73 26.99 61.84
CA LYS A 7 29.92 27.33 61.07
C LYS A 7 29.42 27.99 59.78
N PRO A 8 29.84 29.22 59.46
CA PRO A 8 29.52 29.83 58.17
C PRO A 8 30.17 28.97 57.08
N ILE A 9 29.36 28.48 56.15
CA ILE A 9 29.84 27.80 54.96
C ILE A 9 30.69 28.80 54.19
N SER A 10 31.98 28.50 54.06
CA SER A 10 32.94 29.30 53.31
C SER A 10 32.47 29.36 51.85
N TRP A 11 32.38 30.58 51.30
CA TRP A 11 32.02 30.79 49.88
C TRP A 11 32.99 30.11 48.91
N GLY A 12 34.17 29.69 49.37
CA GLY A 12 35.10 28.86 48.60
C GLY A 12 34.53 27.48 48.25
N ASP A 13 33.75 26.86 49.14
CA ASP A 13 33.22 25.50 48.95
C ASP A 13 32.06 25.47 47.94
N ALA A 14 31.34 26.60 47.78
CA ALA A 14 30.28 26.73 46.80
C ALA A 14 30.82 26.70 45.36
N THR A 15 31.98 27.33 45.10
CA THR A 15 32.59 27.34 43.76
C THR A 15 33.05 25.95 43.29
N GLY A 16 33.49 25.10 44.22
CA GLY A 16 33.81 23.70 43.97
C GLY A 16 32.59 22.86 43.59
N LEU A 17 31.45 23.11 44.23
CA LEU A 17 30.20 22.42 43.91
C LEU A 17 29.64 22.84 42.54
N TYR A 18 29.69 24.13 42.18
CA TYR A 18 29.25 24.59 40.86
C TYR A 18 30.13 24.06 39.73
N SER A 19 31.45 24.04 39.91
CA SER A 19 32.38 23.49 38.91
C SER A 19 32.21 21.98 38.74
N LEU A 20 31.98 21.24 39.83
CA LEU A 20 31.68 19.81 39.78
C LEU A 20 30.33 19.51 39.13
N PHE A 21 29.31 20.35 39.39
CA PHE A 21 28.00 20.23 38.75
C PHE A 21 28.07 20.51 37.24
N LEU A 22 28.80 21.56 36.83
CA LEU A 22 29.01 21.87 35.41
C LEU A 22 29.83 20.78 34.70
N PHE A 23 30.80 20.19 35.38
CA PHE A 23 31.58 19.06 34.85
C PHE A 23 30.71 17.81 34.67
N LEU A 24 29.89 17.46 35.68
CA LEU A 24 28.96 16.33 35.58
C LEU A 24 27.88 16.56 34.52
N PHE A 25 27.36 17.78 34.41
CA PHE A 25 26.35 18.14 33.41
C PHE A 25 26.92 18.10 31.99
N SER A 26 28.14 18.58 31.77
CA SER A 26 28.83 18.47 30.47
C SER A 26 29.18 17.03 30.13
N LEU A 27 29.56 16.20 31.11
CA LEU A 27 29.74 14.76 30.92
C LEU A 27 28.43 14.06 30.54
N LEU A 28 27.31 14.45 31.16
CA LEU A 28 25.98 13.94 30.83
C LEU A 28 25.58 14.34 29.40
N LEU A 29 25.82 15.59 29.01
CA LEU A 29 25.56 16.07 27.64
C LEU A 29 26.42 15.35 26.59
N LEU A 30 27.68 15.04 26.89
CA LEU A 30 28.56 14.24 26.02
C LEU A 30 28.05 12.80 25.85
N MET A 31 27.48 12.19 26.89
CA MET A 31 26.85 10.86 26.80
C MET A 31 25.59 10.87 25.90
N PHE A 32 24.82 11.96 25.90
CA PHE A 32 23.67 12.12 25.00
C PHE A 32 24.07 12.54 23.58
N SER A 33 25.22 13.20 23.38
CA SER A 33 25.78 13.51 22.06
C SER A 33 26.24 12.25 21.28
N GLY A 34 26.32 11.10 21.95
CA GLY A 34 26.55 9.78 21.33
C GLY A 34 25.29 9.16 20.69
N CYS A 35 24.14 9.84 20.76
CA CYS A 35 22.90 9.40 20.14
C CYS A 35 23.03 9.43 18.61
N MET A 36 23.08 8.23 18.02
CA MET A 36 23.10 7.96 16.57
C MET A 36 24.32 8.54 15.83
N THR A 37 25.45 7.83 15.89
CA THR A 37 26.48 8.01 14.86
C THR A 37 25.90 7.66 13.49
N THR A 38 26.29 8.39 12.44
CA THR A 38 25.85 8.14 11.05
C THR A 38 26.02 6.69 10.63
N ASN A 39 27.05 6.00 11.12
CA ASN A 39 27.29 4.58 10.88
C ASN A 39 26.28 3.65 11.57
N LYS A 40 25.84 3.96 12.80
CA LYS A 40 24.78 3.20 13.48
C LYS A 40 23.44 3.44 12.81
N ALA A 41 23.16 4.69 12.43
CA ALA A 41 21.97 5.03 11.65
C ALA A 41 21.96 4.26 10.33
N ARG A 42 23.08 4.22 9.60
CA ARG A 42 23.24 3.43 8.35
C ARG A 42 22.99 1.94 8.52
N LYS A 43 23.56 1.32 9.56
CA LYS A 43 23.27 -0.10 9.86
C LYS A 43 21.80 -0.36 10.17
N ILE A 44 21.10 0.61 10.78
CA ILE A 44 19.67 0.51 11.05
C ILE A 44 18.87 0.72 9.76
N PHE A 45 19.29 1.67 8.90
CA PHE A 45 18.70 1.92 7.58
C PHE A 45 18.78 0.69 6.68
N ASP A 46 19.95 0.07 6.59
CA ASP A 46 20.17 -1.10 5.74
C ASP A 46 19.40 -2.33 6.25
N ARG A 47 19.11 -2.40 7.56
CA ARG A 47 18.34 -3.51 8.17
C ARG A 47 16.83 -3.37 8.01
N ASN A 48 16.30 -2.15 7.92
CA ASN A 48 14.86 -1.90 7.86
C ASN A 48 14.52 -0.71 6.92
N PRO A 49 14.79 -0.85 5.62
CA PRO A 49 14.61 0.25 4.66
C PRO A 49 13.15 0.70 4.54
N GLY A 50 12.19 -0.23 4.65
CA GLY A 50 10.75 0.07 4.56
C GLY A 50 10.21 0.86 5.76
N GLY A 51 10.58 0.47 6.98
CA GLY A 51 10.09 1.14 8.20
C GLY A 51 10.58 2.58 8.33
N PHE A 52 11.80 2.87 7.85
CA PHE A 52 12.30 4.24 7.82
C PHE A 52 11.68 5.09 6.71
N ALA A 53 11.44 4.52 5.53
CA ALA A 53 10.72 5.23 4.46
C ALA A 53 9.34 5.70 4.95
N ASP A 54 8.60 4.85 5.67
CA ASP A 54 7.31 5.23 6.24
C ASP A 54 7.42 6.28 7.36
N LEU A 55 8.41 6.15 8.26
CA LEU A 55 8.65 7.13 9.32
C LEU A 55 9.11 8.49 8.78
N SER A 56 9.96 8.49 7.75
CA SER A 56 10.44 9.70 7.11
C SER A 56 9.32 10.40 6.33
N ILE A 57 8.44 9.66 5.66
CA ILE A 57 7.21 10.23 5.06
C ILE A 57 6.28 10.81 6.12
N LYS A 58 6.15 10.15 7.28
CA LYS A 58 5.27 10.60 8.38
C LYS A 58 5.76 11.86 9.09
N HIS A 59 7.08 11.99 9.31
CA HIS A 59 7.66 13.10 10.07
C HIS A 59 8.20 14.23 9.20
N PHE A 60 8.60 13.92 7.96
CA PHE A 60 9.01 14.88 6.95
C PHE A 60 8.16 14.67 5.70
N PRO A 61 6.87 15.04 5.73
CA PRO A 61 6.02 14.93 4.56
C PRO A 61 6.66 15.76 3.45
N CYS A 62 7.15 15.08 2.40
CA CYS A 62 7.82 15.73 1.30
C CYS A 62 6.86 16.74 0.68
N ILE A 63 7.21 18.03 0.74
CA ILE A 63 6.61 19.05 -0.11
C ILE A 63 6.85 18.57 -1.56
N PRO A 64 5.81 18.48 -2.41
CA PRO A 64 5.83 17.72 -3.67
C PRO A 64 6.88 18.18 -4.69
N ASP A 65 7.50 19.34 -4.48
CA ASP A 65 8.33 20.00 -5.49
C ASP A 65 9.84 19.85 -5.26
N SER A 66 10.29 19.13 -4.23
CA SER A 66 11.73 18.96 -3.95
C SER A 66 12.14 17.59 -3.41
N ALA A 67 11.31 16.56 -3.60
CA ALA A 67 11.68 15.20 -3.23
C ALA A 67 12.74 14.65 -4.21
N GLY A 68 14.01 14.97 -3.95
CA GLY A 68 15.15 14.38 -4.65
C GLY A 68 15.07 12.86 -4.64
N LYS A 69 15.47 12.21 -5.74
CA LYS A 69 15.60 10.76 -6.00
C LYS A 69 15.43 9.84 -4.76
N PHE A 70 14.18 9.61 -4.32
CA PHE A 70 13.90 8.59 -3.31
C PHE A 70 13.65 7.26 -3.99
N LEU A 71 14.55 6.29 -3.76
CA LEU A 71 14.35 4.91 -4.18
C LEU A 71 13.09 4.37 -3.49
N ARG A 72 12.00 4.17 -4.25
CA ARG A 72 10.84 3.42 -3.77
C ARG A 72 11.19 1.95 -3.79
N TYR A 73 11.10 1.33 -2.61
CA TYR A 73 11.27 -0.09 -2.42
C TYR A 73 9.90 -0.78 -2.45
N LYS A 74 9.74 -1.84 -3.24
CA LYS A 74 8.62 -2.77 -3.06
C LYS A 74 8.98 -3.76 -1.97
N PRO A 75 8.09 -4.09 -1.03
CA PRO A 75 8.31 -5.22 -0.14
C PRO A 75 8.38 -6.49 -0.99
N ALA A 76 9.45 -7.27 -0.81
CA ALA A 76 9.59 -8.57 -1.44
C ALA A 76 8.51 -9.53 -0.93
N GLY A 77 8.05 -10.46 -1.76
CA GLY A 77 7.12 -11.52 -1.37
C GLY A 77 7.72 -12.58 -0.44
N ASN A 78 8.90 -12.34 0.14
CA ASN A 78 9.56 -13.26 1.04
C ASN A 78 8.91 -13.15 2.42
N ILE A 79 8.22 -14.20 2.85
CA ILE A 79 7.56 -14.26 4.15
C ILE A 79 8.64 -14.36 5.23
N ASP A 80 8.69 -13.36 6.10
CA ASP A 80 9.49 -13.42 7.33
C ASP A 80 8.74 -14.24 8.39
N TYR A 81 9.35 -15.34 8.82
CA TYR A 81 8.81 -16.24 9.83
C TYR A 81 9.29 -15.91 11.26
N THR A 82 10.10 -14.86 11.45
CA THR A 82 10.60 -14.45 12.78
C THR A 82 9.46 -14.32 13.79
N GLY A 83 8.38 -13.61 13.43
CA GLY A 83 7.22 -13.44 14.31
C GLY A 83 6.46 -14.73 14.60
N ALA A 84 6.40 -15.66 13.64
CA ALA A 84 5.80 -16.97 13.85
C ALA A 84 6.63 -17.82 14.81
N LEU A 85 7.96 -17.83 14.66
CA LEU A 85 8.87 -18.54 15.56
C LEU A 85 8.78 -18.01 17.00
N ASP A 86 8.75 -16.68 17.18
CA ASP A 86 8.59 -16.06 18.49
C ASP A 86 7.23 -16.35 19.14
N SER A 87 6.18 -16.51 18.33
CA SER A 87 4.86 -16.91 18.81
C SER A 87 4.88 -18.35 19.33
N VAL A 88 5.41 -19.29 18.52
CA VAL A 88 5.52 -20.70 18.91
C VAL A 88 6.39 -20.87 20.15
N LYS A 89 7.47 -20.09 20.28
CA LYS A 89 8.31 -20.07 21.49
C LYS A 89 7.50 -19.73 22.73
N ARG A 90 6.78 -18.60 22.70
CA ARG A 90 5.96 -18.14 23.82
C ARG A 90 4.88 -19.16 24.20
N SER A 91 4.24 -19.79 23.20
CA SER A 91 3.29 -20.86 23.45
C SER A 91 3.93 -22.09 24.10
N GLY A 92 5.12 -22.50 23.65
CA GLY A 92 5.88 -23.60 24.24
C GLY A 92 6.31 -23.32 25.69
N ASP A 93 6.80 -22.12 25.97
CA ASP A 93 7.19 -21.68 27.32
C ASP A 93 5.99 -21.65 28.27
N SER A 94 4.83 -21.16 27.79
CA SER A 94 3.58 -21.18 28.55
C SER A 94 3.16 -22.62 28.88
N LEU A 95 3.21 -23.51 27.90
CA LEU A 95 2.84 -24.92 28.09
C LEU A 95 3.80 -25.64 29.07
N LEU A 96 5.09 -25.33 29.03
CA LEU A 96 6.05 -25.85 30.01
C LEU A 96 5.74 -25.38 31.43
N ALA A 97 5.37 -24.11 31.60
CA ALA A 97 4.96 -23.57 32.89
C ALA A 97 3.68 -24.24 33.41
N GLU A 98 2.69 -24.48 32.54
CA GLU A 98 1.47 -25.21 32.90
C GLU A 98 1.74 -26.66 33.27
N LEU A 99 2.55 -27.39 32.50
CA LEU A 99 2.93 -28.77 32.80
C LEU A 99 3.74 -28.89 34.09
N ALA A 100 4.57 -27.90 34.41
CA ALA A 100 5.28 -27.85 35.69
C ALA A 100 4.31 -27.71 36.89
N ARG A 101 3.29 -26.85 36.76
CA ARG A 101 2.23 -26.70 37.78
C ARG A 101 1.37 -27.95 37.89
N ALA A 102 0.98 -28.54 36.76
CA ALA A 102 0.19 -29.77 36.71
C ALA A 102 0.94 -30.95 37.34
N ARG A 103 2.27 -31.02 37.18
CA ARG A 103 3.10 -32.05 37.83
C ARG A 103 3.12 -31.90 39.35
N GLN A 104 3.26 -30.67 39.85
CA GLN A 104 3.19 -30.40 41.30
C GLN A 104 1.82 -30.83 41.84
N TYR A 105 0.74 -30.40 41.20
CA TYR A 105 -0.61 -30.78 41.59
C TYR A 105 -0.85 -32.29 41.54
N ALA A 106 -0.42 -32.97 40.46
CA ALA A 106 -0.61 -34.42 40.30
C ALA A 106 0.22 -35.25 41.29
N ALA A 107 1.41 -34.79 41.66
CA ALA A 107 2.24 -35.41 42.68
C ALA A 107 1.57 -35.33 44.08
N ASP A 108 0.84 -34.24 44.33
CA ASP A 108 0.18 -33.99 45.61
C ASP A 108 -1.23 -34.60 45.71
N SER A 109 -1.93 -34.86 44.59
CA SER A 109 -3.38 -35.15 44.63
C SER A 109 -3.90 -36.35 43.83
N ILE A 110 -3.23 -36.81 42.74
CA ILE A 110 -3.85 -37.74 41.76
C ILE A 110 -3.04 -39.05 41.57
N GLY A 111 -1.81 -39.12 42.10
CA GLY A 111 -1.00 -40.35 42.14
C GLY A 111 0.11 -40.41 41.09
N ARG A 112 1.11 -41.28 41.34
CA ARG A 112 2.40 -41.31 40.62
C ARG A 112 2.28 -41.49 39.10
N GLN A 113 1.32 -42.31 38.64
CA GLN A 113 1.13 -42.57 37.20
C GLN A 113 0.76 -41.32 36.40
N CYS A 114 -0.05 -40.43 36.98
CA CYS A 114 -0.44 -39.18 36.34
C CYS A 114 0.73 -38.18 36.32
N ALA A 115 1.48 -38.10 37.42
CA ALA A 115 2.70 -37.29 37.50
C ALA A 115 3.80 -37.73 36.50
N ASP A 116 3.93 -39.03 36.25
CA ASP A 116 4.84 -39.60 35.26
C ASP A 116 4.40 -39.32 33.81
N LEU A 117 3.10 -39.30 33.56
CA LEU A 117 2.54 -38.93 32.26
C LEU A 117 2.76 -37.44 31.96
N VAL A 118 2.52 -36.57 32.95
CA VAL A 118 2.82 -35.13 32.84
C VAL A 118 4.32 -34.88 32.64
N ASP A 119 5.21 -35.65 33.27
CA ASP A 119 6.66 -35.51 33.03
C ASP A 119 7.04 -35.89 31.60
N ARG A 120 6.41 -36.93 31.04
CA ARG A 120 6.65 -37.36 29.65
C ARG A 120 6.28 -36.24 28.69
N TYR A 121 5.12 -35.61 28.86
CA TYR A 121 4.73 -34.45 28.07
C TYR A 121 5.68 -33.27 28.27
N ARG A 122 6.08 -32.98 29.51
CA ARG A 122 7.05 -31.91 29.80
C ARG A 122 8.38 -32.12 29.07
N ARG A 123 8.89 -33.36 29.03
CA ARG A 123 10.12 -33.70 28.30
C ARG A 123 9.95 -33.56 26.78
N GLN A 124 8.81 -33.97 26.24
CA GLN A 124 8.52 -33.81 24.81
C GLN A 124 8.46 -32.33 24.41
N VAL A 125 7.76 -31.50 25.19
CA VAL A 125 7.67 -30.05 24.95
C VAL A 125 9.05 -29.39 25.11
N SER A 126 9.85 -29.82 26.08
CA SER A 126 11.23 -29.33 26.25
C SER A 126 12.13 -29.70 25.08
N GLY A 127 11.99 -30.91 24.50
CA GLY A 127 12.70 -31.30 23.29
C GLY A 127 12.30 -30.47 22.06
N LEU A 128 11.01 -30.15 21.93
CA LEU A 128 10.51 -29.25 20.89
C LEU A 128 11.02 -27.82 21.07
N ALA A 129 11.07 -27.31 22.31
CA ALA A 129 11.63 -26.00 22.63
C ALA A 129 13.11 -25.90 22.23
N ALA A 130 13.91 -26.93 22.54
CA ALA A 130 15.32 -26.97 22.13
C ALA A 130 15.48 -27.00 20.59
N THR A 131 14.59 -27.70 19.89
CA THR A 131 14.56 -27.71 18.42
C THR A 131 14.20 -26.33 17.87
N LEU A 132 13.23 -25.64 18.49
CA LEU A 132 12.83 -24.29 18.13
C LEU A 132 13.95 -23.27 18.37
N ASP A 133 14.68 -23.37 19.47
CA ASP A 133 15.85 -22.53 19.76
C ASP A 133 16.95 -22.71 18.73
N SER A 134 17.23 -23.97 18.33
CA SER A 134 18.16 -24.27 17.25
C SER A 134 17.69 -23.67 15.92
N LEU A 135 16.39 -23.77 15.62
CA LEU A 135 15.81 -23.22 14.41
C LEU A 135 15.86 -21.69 14.40
N GLN A 136 15.55 -21.02 15.51
CA GLN A 136 15.69 -19.56 15.65
C GLN A 136 17.14 -19.10 15.47
N LYS A 137 18.10 -19.82 16.06
CA LYS A 137 19.52 -19.48 15.95
C LYS A 137 20.04 -19.60 14.51
N ASN A 138 19.54 -20.59 13.78
CA ASN A 138 19.93 -20.86 12.40
C ASN A 138 19.10 -20.07 11.38
N TYR A 139 17.92 -19.56 11.77
CA TYR A 139 17.06 -18.78 10.90
C TYR A 139 17.72 -17.44 10.59
N ARG A 140 17.86 -17.16 9.29
CA ARG A 140 18.26 -15.84 8.79
C ARG A 140 17.02 -15.22 8.15
N PRO A 141 16.48 -14.13 8.72
CA PRO A 141 15.37 -13.42 8.09
C PRO A 141 15.73 -13.07 6.65
N PRO A 142 14.81 -13.26 5.69
CA PRO A 142 15.06 -12.89 4.32
C PRO A 142 15.38 -11.40 4.26
N VAL A 143 16.47 -11.04 3.57
CA VAL A 143 16.71 -9.63 3.24
C VAL A 143 15.54 -9.19 2.38
N PRO A 144 14.90 -8.04 2.68
CA PRO A 144 13.88 -7.52 1.78
C PRO A 144 14.54 -7.33 0.41
N ASP A 145 14.10 -8.09 -0.60
CA ASP A 145 14.52 -7.88 -1.99
C ASP A 145 14.00 -6.51 -2.41
N THR A 146 14.82 -5.50 -2.14
CA THR A 146 14.60 -4.14 -2.56
C THR A 146 14.86 -4.08 -4.05
N VAL A 147 13.87 -4.47 -4.86
CA VAL A 147 13.93 -4.21 -6.29
C VAL A 147 13.80 -2.69 -6.46
N GLY A 148 14.90 -2.04 -6.84
CA GLY A 148 14.87 -0.64 -7.24
C GLY A 148 13.89 -0.50 -8.39
N VAL A 149 12.75 0.16 -8.14
CA VAL A 149 11.80 0.43 -9.22
C VAL A 149 12.48 1.43 -10.17
N PRO A 150 12.75 1.07 -11.44
CA PRO A 150 13.27 2.04 -12.39
C PRO A 150 12.26 3.19 -12.53
N TYR A 151 12.72 4.41 -12.25
CA TYR A 151 11.96 5.65 -12.46
C TYR A 151 11.61 5.80 -13.97
N PRO A 152 10.51 6.49 -14.34
CA PRO A 152 9.94 7.62 -13.61
C PRO A 152 8.65 7.29 -12.84
N VAL A 153 8.66 7.57 -11.54
CA VAL A 153 7.41 7.83 -10.82
C VAL A 153 6.97 9.21 -11.28
N LYS A 154 5.95 9.25 -12.15
CA LYS A 154 5.40 10.50 -12.66
C LYS A 154 5.02 11.40 -11.50
N SER A 155 5.40 12.68 -11.57
CA SER A 155 5.05 13.63 -10.51
C SER A 155 3.54 13.69 -10.34
N THR A 156 3.05 14.13 -9.17
CA THR A 156 1.60 14.33 -8.96
C THR A 156 1.00 15.22 -10.05
N ALA A 157 1.74 16.24 -10.49
CA ALA A 157 1.39 17.10 -11.61
C ALA A 157 1.27 16.33 -12.95
N GLU A 158 2.22 15.44 -13.25
CA GLU A 158 2.16 14.60 -14.46
C GLU A 158 1.02 13.58 -14.40
N MET A 159 0.74 13.01 -13.22
CA MET A 159 -0.40 12.11 -13.02
C MET A 159 -1.74 12.84 -13.20
N THR A 160 -1.85 14.07 -12.71
CA THR A 160 -3.05 14.90 -12.97
C THR A 160 -3.18 15.27 -14.43
N LEU A 161 -2.07 15.57 -15.12
CA LEU A 161 -2.09 15.87 -16.55
C LEU A 161 -2.48 14.65 -17.39
N ILE A 162 -2.05 13.45 -16.99
CA ILE A 162 -2.47 12.19 -17.64
C ILE A 162 -3.94 11.90 -17.40
N ALA A 163 -4.44 12.12 -16.18
CA ALA A 163 -5.87 11.97 -15.90
C ALA A 163 -6.71 12.94 -16.74
N GLN A 164 -6.30 14.20 -16.81
CA GLN A 164 -6.94 15.22 -17.67
C GLN A 164 -6.91 14.84 -19.14
N LEU A 165 -5.76 14.37 -19.65
CA LEU A 165 -5.63 13.91 -21.03
C LEU A 165 -6.53 12.71 -21.31
N ARG A 166 -6.59 11.73 -20.41
CA ARG A 166 -7.47 10.57 -20.53
C ARG A 166 -8.93 10.99 -20.61
N ASP A 167 -9.37 11.87 -19.72
CA ASP A 167 -10.76 12.32 -19.68
C ASP A 167 -11.09 13.16 -20.93
N SER A 168 -10.13 13.96 -21.43
CA SER A 168 -10.28 14.69 -22.70
C SER A 168 -10.42 13.76 -23.92
N LEU A 169 -9.72 12.63 -23.93
CA LEU A 169 -9.79 11.64 -25.01
C LEU A 169 -11.13 10.89 -25.00
N VAL A 170 -11.64 10.57 -23.82
CA VAL A 170 -12.98 9.96 -23.66
C VAL A 170 -14.05 10.90 -24.19
N GLU A 171 -13.97 12.18 -23.85
CA GLU A 171 -14.95 13.17 -24.30
C GLU A 171 -14.89 13.41 -25.81
N LYS A 172 -13.69 13.50 -26.39
CA LYS A 172 -13.52 13.53 -27.86
C LYS A 172 -14.10 12.26 -28.52
N GLY A 173 -13.92 11.09 -27.90
CA GLY A 173 -14.52 9.83 -28.37
C GLY A 173 -16.04 9.86 -28.40
N ARG A 174 -16.68 10.48 -27.41
CA ARG A 174 -18.15 10.68 -27.38
C ARG A 174 -18.61 11.63 -28.48
N GLN A 175 -17.92 12.76 -28.67
CA GLN A 175 -18.24 13.72 -29.73
C GLN A 175 -18.15 13.09 -31.12
N ILE A 176 -17.09 12.32 -31.38
CA ILE A 176 -16.94 11.59 -32.65
C ILE A 176 -18.08 10.58 -32.86
N SER A 177 -18.51 9.91 -31.79
CA SER A 177 -19.62 8.96 -31.85
C SER A 177 -20.94 9.66 -32.16
N GLN A 178 -21.21 10.81 -31.54
CA GLN A 178 -22.40 11.63 -31.83
C GLN A 178 -22.41 12.14 -33.27
N LEU A 179 -21.29 12.68 -33.76
CA LEU A 179 -21.17 13.13 -35.15
C LEU A 179 -21.37 11.99 -36.15
N LYS A 180 -20.96 10.75 -35.83
CA LYS A 180 -21.24 9.58 -36.68
C LYS A 180 -22.72 9.24 -36.74
N ILE A 181 -23.42 9.32 -35.61
CA ILE A 181 -24.88 9.09 -35.53
C ILE A 181 -25.60 10.18 -36.33
N GLU A 182 -25.28 11.45 -36.10
CA GLU A 182 -25.90 12.57 -36.82
C GLU A 182 -25.66 12.48 -38.33
N ASN A 183 -24.45 12.14 -38.77
CA ASN A 183 -24.16 11.91 -40.19
C ASN A 183 -24.92 10.70 -40.77
N ALA A 184 -25.15 9.64 -39.97
CA ALA A 184 -25.94 8.49 -40.40
C ALA A 184 -27.42 8.86 -40.57
N ASP A 185 -27.96 9.64 -39.64
CA ASP A 185 -29.34 10.16 -39.70
C ASP A 185 -29.53 11.13 -40.88
N GLN A 186 -28.57 12.01 -41.14
CA GLN A 186 -28.58 12.87 -42.33
C GLN A 186 -28.56 12.05 -43.63
N ARG A 187 -27.75 10.99 -43.71
CA ARG A 187 -27.74 10.09 -44.87
C ARG A 187 -29.08 9.36 -45.03
N ALA A 188 -29.68 8.91 -43.94
CA ALA A 188 -30.99 8.25 -43.96
C ALA A 188 -32.09 9.19 -44.47
N THR A 189 -32.16 10.42 -43.94
CA THR A 189 -33.15 11.42 -44.37
C THR A 189 -32.98 11.86 -45.83
N ILE A 190 -31.73 12.00 -46.31
CA ILE A 190 -31.46 12.28 -47.74
C ILE A 190 -31.92 11.11 -48.62
N SER A 191 -31.69 9.86 -48.19
CA SER A 191 -32.13 8.68 -48.94
C SER A 191 -33.66 8.60 -49.04
N GLU A 192 -34.36 8.96 -47.97
CA GLU A 192 -35.82 8.98 -47.93
C GLU A 192 -36.40 10.08 -48.81
N LYS A 193 -35.84 11.29 -48.77
CA LYS A 193 -36.22 12.38 -49.69
C LYS A 193 -36.01 12.01 -51.15
N LYS A 194 -34.88 11.36 -51.49
CA LYS A 194 -34.64 10.86 -52.86
C LYS A 194 -35.68 9.84 -53.30
N ARG A 195 -36.05 8.91 -52.41
CA ARG A 195 -37.09 7.90 -52.67
C ARG A 195 -38.45 8.57 -52.94
N GLN A 196 -38.82 9.58 -52.15
CA GLN A 196 -40.08 10.32 -52.36
C GLN A 196 -40.10 11.04 -53.71
N ILE A 197 -38.99 11.68 -54.10
CA ILE A 197 -38.88 12.35 -55.41
C ILE A 197 -39.04 11.33 -56.55
N ILE A 198 -38.36 10.18 -56.48
CA ILE A 198 -38.48 9.13 -57.50
C ILE A 198 -39.91 8.61 -57.61
N LEU A 199 -40.58 8.35 -56.48
CA LEU A 199 -41.98 7.91 -56.47
C LEU A 199 -42.91 8.97 -57.09
N HIS A 200 -42.67 10.25 -56.83
CA HIS A 200 -43.46 11.34 -57.39
C HIS A 200 -43.29 11.45 -58.92
N TRP A 201 -42.05 11.30 -59.42
CA TRP A 201 -41.78 11.24 -60.87
C TRP A 201 -42.41 10.01 -61.52
N ALA A 202 -42.32 8.83 -60.90
CA ALA A 202 -42.94 7.62 -61.41
C ALA A 202 -44.47 7.76 -61.52
N ALA A 203 -45.11 8.41 -60.55
CA ALA A 203 -46.54 8.71 -60.60
C ALA A 203 -46.90 9.64 -61.77
N HIS A 204 -46.12 10.71 -62.00
CA HIS A 204 -46.34 11.62 -63.13
C HIS A 204 -46.21 10.92 -64.48
N VAL A 205 -45.17 10.09 -64.65
CA VAL A 205 -44.99 9.30 -65.88
C VAL A 205 -46.14 8.32 -66.07
N GLY A 206 -46.59 7.64 -65.01
CA GLY A 206 -47.75 6.75 -65.05
C GLY A 206 -49.03 7.46 -65.52
N VAL A 207 -49.30 8.66 -65.01
CA VAL A 207 -50.45 9.49 -65.44
C VAL A 207 -50.33 9.89 -66.91
N LEU A 208 -49.15 10.30 -67.37
CA LEU A 208 -48.93 10.65 -68.78
C LEU A 208 -49.14 9.46 -69.73
N VAL A 209 -48.66 8.27 -69.34
CA VAL A 209 -48.89 7.03 -70.11
C VAL A 209 -50.39 6.70 -70.15
N LEU A 210 -51.10 6.78 -69.03
CA LEU A 210 -52.54 6.54 -68.97
C LEU A 210 -53.32 7.54 -69.83
N LEU A 211 -52.94 8.83 -69.81
CA LEU A 211 -53.53 9.86 -70.69
C LEU A 211 -53.24 9.57 -72.17
N GLY A 212 -52.02 9.16 -72.52
CA GLY A 212 -51.65 8.77 -73.87
C GLY A 212 -52.46 7.59 -74.39
N VAL A 213 -52.63 6.55 -73.56
CA VAL A 213 -53.49 5.39 -73.87
C VAL A 213 -54.95 5.83 -74.02
N TRP A 214 -55.46 6.69 -73.13
CA TRP A 214 -56.84 7.18 -73.23
C TRP A 214 -57.09 7.99 -74.51
N VAL A 215 -56.17 8.88 -74.88
CA VAL A 215 -56.24 9.65 -76.13
C VAL A 215 -56.21 8.70 -77.33
N TYR A 216 -55.31 7.71 -77.34
CA TYR A 216 -55.20 6.72 -78.42
C TYR A 216 -56.47 5.87 -78.58
N VAL A 217 -57.05 5.39 -77.47
CA VAL A 217 -58.32 4.65 -77.49
C VAL A 217 -59.43 5.54 -78.02
N LYS A 218 -59.54 6.77 -77.52
CA LYS A 218 -60.60 7.72 -77.92
C LYS A 218 -60.51 8.13 -79.39
N SER A 219 -59.31 8.28 -79.95
CA SER A 219 -59.13 8.62 -81.38
C SER A 219 -59.42 7.42 -82.29
N ARG A 220 -59.10 6.19 -81.87
CA ARG A 220 -59.48 4.95 -82.59
C ARG A 220 -61.00 4.76 -82.70
N PHE A 221 -61.75 5.09 -81.65
CA PHE A 221 -63.22 4.95 -81.62
C PHE A 221 -63.98 6.07 -82.36
N LYS A 222 -63.32 7.12 -82.84
CA LYS A 222 -63.96 8.18 -83.68
C LYS A 222 -63.84 7.92 -85.18
N ILE A 223 -63.08 6.91 -85.59
CA ILE A 223 -62.78 6.59 -87.00
C ILE A 223 -63.59 5.35 -87.48
N LEU A 224 -64.47 4.83 -86.62
CA LEU A 224 -65.50 3.84 -86.93
C LEU A 224 -66.87 4.50 -86.76
#